data_AF-A0AAV7JVQ1-F1
#
_entry.id   AF-A0AAV7JVQ1-F1
#
_cell.length_a   1.000
_cell.length_b   1.000
_cell.length_c   1.000
_cell.angle_alpha   90.00
_cell.angle_beta   90.00
_cell.angle_gamma   90.00
#
_symmetry.space_group_name_H-M   'P 1'
#
loop_
_entity.id
_entity.type
_entity.pdbx_description
1 polymer ?
#
loop_
_entity_poly.entity_id
_entity_poly.type
_entity_poly.pdbx_seq_one_letter_code
_entity_poly.pdbx_strand_id
1 'polypeptide(L)'
;MSLPRKKSNILVWDVMSYQALSDLHIIAQGQTVTSDYYVEVSLKQSLTSSLLRTRDSGTILERKLLPDRSQAISTRWSPPLTSKSSQEWLKNIMAGFWTKEIWPPNSPDLNPIENLWALLQTKLDANGVRNQPISFRKIIKLGLEVISPETLERLIAGIPGRSRKCLKLHRDYIGKLYHIYLD
;
A
#
# COMPACT_ATOMS: atom_id res chain seq x y z
N MET A 1 -6.30 -25.78 -30.47
CA MET A 1 -5.17 -25.68 -29.50
C MET A 1 -5.09 -24.22 -29.06
N SER A 2 -5.73 -23.86 -27.95
CA SER A 2 -5.71 -22.49 -27.44
C SER A 2 -4.34 -22.21 -26.82
N LEU A 3 -3.65 -21.18 -27.28
CA LEU A 3 -2.42 -20.70 -26.64
C LEU A 3 -2.72 -20.43 -25.15
N PRO A 4 -1.82 -20.81 -24.22
CA PRO A 4 -2.00 -20.46 -22.82
C PRO A 4 -2.09 -18.93 -22.73
N ARG A 5 -3.19 -18.41 -22.18
CA ARG A 5 -3.31 -16.97 -21.88
C ARG A 5 -2.14 -16.61 -20.96
N LYS A 6 -1.23 -15.76 -21.43
CA LYS A 6 -0.16 -15.20 -20.60
C LYS A 6 -0.82 -14.54 -19.39
N LYS A 7 -0.53 -15.02 -18.18
CA LYS A 7 -0.97 -14.37 -16.94
C LYS A 7 -0.57 -12.90 -17.00
N SER A 8 -1.57 -12.03 -16.92
CA SER A 8 -1.38 -10.58 -16.91
C SER A 8 -1.30 -10.11 -15.47
N ASN A 9 -0.08 -9.97 -14.95
CA ASN A 9 0.13 -9.41 -13.61
C ASN A 9 -0.09 -7.90 -13.69
N ILE A 10 -0.99 -7.38 -12.87
CA ILE A 10 -1.21 -5.93 -12.73
C ILE A 10 -0.54 -5.49 -11.44
N LEU A 11 0.45 -4.60 -11.57
CA LEU A 11 1.12 -4.01 -10.42
C LEU A 11 0.36 -2.75 -10.01
N VAL A 12 0.09 -2.63 -8.71
CA VAL A 12 -0.56 -1.45 -8.12
C VAL A 12 0.31 -0.86 -7.03
N TRP A 13 0.19 0.44 -6.84
CA TRP A 13 0.95 1.19 -5.86
C TRP A 13 0.06 2.24 -5.19
N ASP A 14 0.20 2.40 -3.87
CA ASP A 14 -0.59 3.32 -3.07
C ASP A 14 0.14 3.68 -1.75
N VAL A 15 -0.28 4.76 -1.10
CA VAL A 15 0.14 5.21 0.23
C VAL A 15 -1.05 5.20 1.18
N MET A 16 -0.83 4.77 2.41
CA MET A 16 -1.86 4.67 3.44
C MET A 16 -1.51 5.45 4.70
N SER A 17 -2.49 6.12 5.27
CA SER A 17 -2.48 6.65 6.63
C SER A 17 -3.61 6.04 7.47
N TYR A 18 -3.75 6.49 8.71
CA TYR A 18 -4.76 5.95 9.63
C TYR A 18 -6.20 6.29 9.20
N GLN A 19 -6.39 7.24 8.28
CA GLN A 19 -7.72 7.68 7.86
C GLN A 19 -7.91 7.77 6.34
N ALA A 20 -6.85 7.63 5.54
CA ALA A 20 -6.92 7.87 4.11
C ALA A 20 -5.95 6.99 3.31
N LEU A 21 -6.27 6.83 2.03
CA LEU A 21 -5.39 6.27 0.99
C LEU A 21 -5.06 7.33 -0.04
N SER A 22 -3.92 7.20 -0.72
CA SER A 22 -3.59 8.08 -1.83
C SER A 22 -4.38 7.69 -3.10
N ASP A 23 -4.10 8.35 -4.21
CA ASP A 23 -4.67 7.96 -5.49
C ASP A 23 -3.97 6.69 -5.97
N LEU A 24 -4.76 5.66 -6.30
CA LEU A 24 -4.22 4.37 -6.73
C LEU A 24 -3.46 4.50 -8.05
N HIS A 25 -2.15 4.22 -8.04
CA HIS A 25 -1.36 4.10 -9.25
C HIS A 25 -1.38 2.67 -9.79
N ILE A 26 -1.75 2.53 -11.06
CA ILE A 26 -1.78 1.24 -11.76
C ILE A 26 -0.67 1.24 -12.80
N ILE A 27 0.33 0.41 -12.56
CA ILE A 27 1.53 0.34 -13.39
C ILE A 27 1.20 -0.50 -14.64
N ALA A 28 1.60 0.02 -15.80
CA ALA A 28 1.33 -0.63 -17.08
C ALA A 28 2.04 -2.00 -17.18
N GLN A 29 1.41 -2.95 -17.89
CA GLN A 29 2.00 -4.27 -18.08
C GLN A 29 3.34 -4.17 -18.82
N GLY A 30 4.37 -4.82 -18.28
CA GLY A 30 5.73 -4.77 -18.84
C GLY A 30 6.53 -3.52 -18.44
N GLN A 31 5.96 -2.60 -17.67
CA GLN A 31 6.69 -1.45 -17.14
C GLN A 31 7.66 -1.90 -16.05
N THR A 32 8.94 -1.62 -16.24
CA THR A 32 9.96 -1.75 -15.20
C THR A 32 9.88 -0.56 -14.25
N VAL A 33 9.79 -0.81 -12.95
CA VAL A 33 9.79 0.23 -11.92
C VAL A 33 11.24 0.55 -11.54
N THR A 34 11.84 1.50 -12.25
CA THR A 34 13.14 2.08 -11.89
C THR A 34 12.99 3.08 -10.73
N SER A 35 14.10 3.52 -10.13
CA SER A 35 14.09 4.60 -9.14
C SER A 35 13.45 5.88 -9.68
N ASP A 36 13.78 6.28 -10.90
CA ASP A 36 13.23 7.51 -11.51
C ASP A 36 11.74 7.35 -11.81
N TYR A 37 11.31 6.21 -12.32
CA TYR A 37 9.88 5.92 -12.50
C TYR A 37 9.14 5.94 -11.16
N TYR A 38 9.76 5.41 -10.10
CA TYR A 38 9.16 5.38 -8.78
C TYR A 38 8.93 6.80 -8.23
N VAL A 39 9.92 7.69 -8.34
CA VAL A 39 9.80 9.09 -7.88
C VAL A 39 8.87 9.90 -8.79
N GLU A 40 9.16 9.93 -10.08
CA GLU A 40 8.51 10.84 -11.03
C GLU A 40 7.10 10.42 -11.40
N VAL A 41 6.81 9.12 -11.38
CA VAL A 41 5.51 8.58 -11.76
C VAL A 41 4.78 8.09 -10.53
N SER A 42 5.29 7.06 -9.85
CA SER A 42 4.50 6.38 -8.80
C SER A 42 4.22 7.28 -7.60
N LEU A 43 5.25 7.90 -7.03
CA LEU A 43 5.12 8.79 -5.88
C LEU A 43 4.36 10.06 -6.26
N LYS A 44 4.81 10.78 -7.31
CA LYS A 44 4.17 12.04 -7.69
C LYS A 44 2.73 11.87 -8.17
N GLN A 45 2.40 10.91 -9.04
CA GLN A 45 0.99 10.75 -9.47
C GLN A 45 0.07 10.44 -8.31
N SER A 46 0.48 9.51 -7.45
CA SER A 46 -0.38 9.08 -6.34
C SER A 46 -0.51 10.15 -5.26
N LEU A 47 0.56 10.89 -4.97
CA LEU A 47 0.61 11.83 -3.84
C LEU A 47 0.21 13.26 -4.22
N THR A 48 0.31 13.70 -5.47
CA THR A 48 0.09 15.12 -5.84
C THR A 48 -1.30 15.59 -5.41
N SER A 49 -2.36 14.90 -5.83
CA SER A 49 -3.73 15.28 -5.46
C SER A 49 -4.05 14.89 -4.02
N SER A 50 -3.54 13.75 -3.56
CA SER A 50 -3.79 13.22 -2.22
C SER A 50 -3.22 14.08 -1.09
N LEU A 51 -2.06 14.71 -1.29
CA LEU A 51 -1.44 15.63 -0.32
C LEU A 51 -2.12 17.00 -0.28
N LEU A 52 -2.92 17.35 -1.29
CA LEU A 52 -3.70 18.59 -1.34
C LEU A 52 -5.07 18.46 -0.68
N ARG A 53 -5.50 17.25 -0.33
CA ARG A 53 -6.79 17.02 0.33
C ARG A 53 -6.79 17.68 1.71
N THR A 54 -7.86 18.42 2.01
CA THR A 54 -8.03 19.19 3.26
C THR A 54 -9.22 18.74 4.09
N ARG A 55 -9.99 17.72 3.66
CA ARG A 55 -11.18 17.27 4.37
C ARG A 55 -10.80 16.33 5.51
N ASP A 56 -11.41 16.51 6.67
CA ASP A 56 -11.32 15.57 7.81
C ASP A 56 -12.48 14.58 7.81
N SER A 57 -13.33 14.58 6.80
CA SER A 57 -14.50 13.70 6.68
C SER A 57 -14.71 13.23 5.24
N GLY A 58 -15.53 12.18 5.06
CA GLY A 58 -15.76 11.51 3.78
C GLY A 58 -15.08 10.14 3.72
N THR A 59 -15.00 9.60 2.52
CA THR A 59 -14.35 8.32 2.22
C THR A 59 -12.83 8.41 2.43
N ILE A 60 -12.18 7.25 2.49
CA ILE A 60 -10.71 7.16 2.60
C ILE A 60 -9.95 7.84 1.42
N LEU A 61 -10.62 8.10 0.30
CA LEU A 61 -10.05 8.76 -0.89
C LEU A 61 -10.30 10.28 -0.90
N GLU A 62 -11.04 10.82 0.08
CA GLU A 62 -11.36 12.26 0.14
C GLU A 62 -10.65 12.98 1.29
N ARG A 63 -10.25 12.24 2.32
CA ARG A 63 -9.69 12.78 3.55
C ARG A 63 -8.22 13.19 3.39
N LYS A 64 -7.75 14.05 4.30
CA LYS A 64 -6.34 14.41 4.46
C LYS A 64 -5.48 13.15 4.58
N LEU A 65 -4.57 12.95 3.63
CA LEU A 65 -3.68 11.79 3.65
C LEU A 65 -2.74 11.83 4.86
N LEU A 66 -2.04 12.94 5.07
CA LEU A 66 -1.09 13.11 6.16
C LEU A 66 -1.44 14.37 6.96
N PRO A 67 -2.32 14.26 7.98
CA PRO A 67 -2.66 15.39 8.85
C PRO A 67 -1.44 15.93 9.58
N ASP A 68 -0.54 15.03 9.95
CA ASP A 68 0.74 15.33 10.56
C ASP A 68 1.87 14.69 9.75
N ARG A 69 2.61 15.51 9.02
CA ARG A 69 3.74 15.07 8.19
C ARG A 69 4.97 14.67 9.02
N SER A 70 4.98 14.95 10.33
CA SER A 70 6.02 14.51 11.26
C SER A 70 5.83 13.07 11.75
N GLN A 71 4.71 12.41 11.40
CA GLN A 71 4.40 11.04 11.83
C GLN A 71 4.38 10.01 10.68
N ALA A 72 4.90 10.39 9.50
CA ALA A 72 4.88 9.49 8.35
C ALA A 72 5.97 8.42 8.44
N ILE A 73 5.58 7.16 8.21
CA ILE A 73 6.45 5.99 8.34
C ILE A 73 6.54 5.29 6.98
N SER A 74 7.75 4.90 6.57
CA SER A 74 7.94 3.95 5.47
C SER A 74 7.98 2.52 6.01
N THR A 75 7.04 1.70 5.57
CA THR A 75 6.87 0.30 6.04
C THR A 75 7.27 -0.74 5.00
N ARG A 76 7.76 -0.31 3.84
CA ARG A 76 8.25 -1.19 2.77
C ARG A 76 9.60 -0.69 2.32
N TRP A 77 10.49 -1.62 1.98
CA TRP A 77 11.78 -1.32 1.35
C TRP A 77 11.85 -2.09 0.04
N SER A 78 11.79 -1.38 -1.08
CA SER A 78 12.04 -1.91 -2.42
C SER A 78 13.28 -1.23 -3.00
N PRO A 79 14.01 -1.86 -3.94
CA PRO A 79 15.21 -1.25 -4.53
C PRO A 79 14.99 0.21 -5.02
N PRO A 80 13.87 0.55 -5.70
CA PRO A 80 13.58 1.93 -6.09
C PRO A 80 13.41 2.89 -4.92
N LEU A 81 12.83 2.41 -3.80
CA LEU A 81 12.60 3.21 -2.60
C LEU A 81 13.87 3.39 -1.77
N THR A 82 14.86 2.50 -1.90
CA THR A 82 16.17 2.63 -1.25
C THR A 82 17.15 3.55 -1.98
N SER A 83 16.78 4.07 -3.16
CA SER A 83 17.61 5.02 -3.90
C SER A 83 17.77 6.33 -3.14
N LYS A 84 18.90 7.00 -3.34
CA LYS A 84 19.17 8.31 -2.72
C LYS A 84 18.09 9.34 -3.11
N SER A 85 17.71 9.39 -4.39
CA SER A 85 16.70 10.31 -4.90
C SER A 85 15.33 10.10 -4.26
N SER A 86 14.88 8.85 -4.11
CA SER A 86 13.61 8.52 -3.44
C SER A 86 13.63 8.93 -1.97
N GLN A 87 14.73 8.63 -1.27
CA GLN A 87 14.90 8.96 0.14
C GLN A 87 14.92 10.48 0.38
N GLU A 88 15.64 11.24 -0.45
CA GLU A 88 15.69 12.70 -0.37
C GLU A 88 14.33 13.34 -0.66
N TRP A 89 13.63 12.86 -1.70
CA TRP A 89 12.30 13.36 -2.03
C TRP A 89 11.30 13.11 -0.90
N LEU A 90 11.31 11.91 -0.30
CA LEU A 90 10.41 11.57 0.81
C LEU A 90 10.72 12.37 2.07
N LYS A 91 12.00 12.54 2.43
CA LYS A 91 12.40 13.38 3.58
C LYS A 91 11.93 14.83 3.44
N ASN A 92 11.97 15.38 2.22
CA ASN A 92 11.52 16.75 1.96
C ASN A 92 10.00 16.93 2.13
N ILE A 93 9.21 15.86 1.92
CA ILE A 93 7.75 15.91 2.02
C ILE A 93 7.26 15.50 3.41
N MET A 94 7.99 14.60 4.06
CA MET A 94 7.61 13.91 5.29
C MET A 94 8.73 14.09 6.32
N ALA A 95 8.61 15.11 7.17
CA ALA A 95 9.63 15.43 8.19
C ALA A 95 9.91 14.26 9.14
N GLY A 96 8.91 13.41 9.39
CA GLY A 96 9.02 12.22 10.24
C GLY A 96 9.51 10.95 9.55
N PHE A 97 9.90 11.03 8.27
CA PHE A 97 10.17 9.86 7.44
C PHE A 97 11.17 8.91 8.09
N TRP A 98 10.70 7.70 8.40
CA TRP A 98 11.57 6.61 8.85
C TRP A 98 12.45 6.14 7.71
N THR A 99 13.76 6.10 7.94
CA THR A 99 14.73 5.56 6.99
C THR A 99 14.82 4.03 7.09
N LYS A 100 15.55 3.39 6.16
CA LYS A 100 15.69 1.92 6.09
C LYS A 100 16.26 1.28 7.35
N GLU A 101 16.93 2.05 8.18
CA GLU A 101 17.55 1.62 9.42
C GLU A 101 16.52 1.38 10.54
N ILE A 102 15.31 1.96 10.43
CA ILE A 102 14.30 1.90 11.50
C ILE A 102 13.33 0.73 11.30
N TRP A 103 12.84 0.52 10.07
CA TRP A 103 11.88 -0.55 9.79
C TRP A 103 12.60 -1.86 9.39
N PRO A 104 12.27 -2.99 10.03
CA PRO A 104 12.98 -4.25 9.80
C PRO A 104 12.82 -4.73 8.34
N PRO A 105 13.90 -5.24 7.71
CA PRO A 105 13.82 -5.78 6.36
C PRO A 105 12.90 -7.01 6.32
N ASN A 106 12.29 -7.26 5.16
CA ASN A 106 11.45 -8.45 4.90
C ASN A 106 10.35 -8.69 5.94
N SER A 107 9.73 -7.63 6.48
CA SER A 107 8.67 -7.71 7.50
C SER A 107 7.29 -7.28 6.97
N PRO A 108 6.71 -7.97 5.96
CA PRO A 108 5.40 -7.62 5.42
C PRO A 108 4.26 -7.89 6.41
N ASP A 109 4.45 -8.82 7.34
CA ASP A 109 3.52 -9.14 8.43
C ASP A 109 3.32 -7.98 9.42
N LEU A 110 4.31 -7.10 9.57
CA LEU A 110 4.19 -5.87 10.35
C LEU A 110 3.49 -4.75 9.56
N ASN A 111 3.62 -4.74 8.23
CA ASN A 111 3.18 -3.65 7.38
C ASN A 111 1.64 -3.60 7.29
N PRO A 112 0.99 -2.51 7.76
CA PRO A 112 -0.47 -2.43 7.79
C PRO A 112 -1.10 -2.44 6.40
N ILE A 113 -0.40 -2.00 5.34
CA ILE A 113 -0.98 -1.98 3.97
C ILE A 113 -1.13 -3.40 3.40
N GLU A 114 -0.29 -4.34 3.81
CA GLU A 114 -0.42 -5.75 3.39
C GLU A 114 -1.72 -6.36 3.95
N ASN A 115 -2.10 -5.96 5.17
CA ASN A 115 -3.37 -6.35 5.78
C ASN A 115 -4.57 -5.72 5.05
N LEU A 116 -4.43 -4.48 4.56
CA LEU A 116 -5.45 -3.85 3.71
C LEU A 116 -5.64 -4.66 2.42
N TRP A 117 -4.56 -5.03 1.74
CA TRP A 117 -4.63 -5.84 0.52
C TRP A 117 -5.23 -7.22 0.78
N ALA A 118 -4.90 -7.87 1.89
CA ALA A 118 -5.51 -9.15 2.29
C ALA A 118 -7.02 -9.02 2.57
N LEU A 119 -7.45 -7.92 3.22
CA LEU A 119 -8.87 -7.63 3.44
C LEU A 119 -9.60 -7.40 2.12
N LEU A 120 -9.00 -6.63 1.20
CA LEU A 120 -9.55 -6.41 -0.13
C LEU A 120 -9.69 -7.73 -0.88
N GLN A 121 -8.64 -8.55 -0.91
CA GLN A 121 -8.69 -9.87 -1.56
C GLN A 121 -9.81 -10.74 -1.00
N THR A 122 -9.94 -10.81 0.33
CA THR A 122 -10.99 -11.60 1.00
C THR A 122 -12.39 -11.10 0.61
N LYS A 123 -12.61 -9.78 0.59
CA LYS A 123 -13.88 -9.20 0.15
C LYS A 123 -14.17 -9.48 -1.32
N LEU A 124 -13.18 -9.38 -2.20
CA LEU A 124 -13.32 -9.65 -3.63
C LEU A 124 -13.64 -11.12 -3.91
N ASP A 125 -13.01 -12.03 -3.16
CA ASP A 125 -13.23 -13.47 -3.27
C ASP A 125 -14.63 -13.86 -2.79
N ALA A 126 -15.08 -13.32 -1.65
CA ALA A 126 -16.42 -13.56 -1.12
C ALA A 126 -17.54 -13.09 -2.07
N ASN A 127 -17.30 -12.04 -2.86
CA ASN A 127 -18.26 -11.49 -3.80
C ASN A 127 -18.19 -12.15 -5.21
N GLY A 128 -17.40 -13.21 -5.37
CA GLY A 128 -17.30 -13.96 -6.64
C GLY A 128 -16.76 -13.13 -7.80
N VAL A 129 -16.05 -12.03 -7.51
CA VAL A 129 -15.70 -11.00 -8.50
C VAL A 129 -14.73 -11.53 -9.56
N ARG A 130 -13.96 -12.59 -9.24
CA ARG A 130 -13.07 -13.29 -10.18
C ARG A 130 -13.77 -13.80 -11.44
N ASN A 131 -15.09 -14.00 -11.39
CA ASN A 131 -15.88 -14.55 -12.51
C ASN A 131 -16.65 -13.49 -13.30
N GLN A 132 -16.54 -12.20 -12.95
CA GLN A 132 -17.26 -11.13 -13.63
C GLN A 132 -16.42 -10.58 -14.81
N PRO A 133 -17.05 -10.18 -15.94
CA PRO A 133 -16.35 -9.59 -17.09
C PRO A 133 -15.87 -8.14 -16.82
N ILE A 134 -15.64 -7.80 -15.56
CA ILE A 134 -15.22 -6.48 -15.12
C ILE A 134 -13.68 -6.42 -15.09
N SER A 135 -13.11 -5.31 -15.56
CA SER A 135 -11.67 -5.12 -15.49
C SER A 135 -11.17 -5.06 -14.03
N PHE A 136 -10.02 -5.65 -13.76
CA PHE A 136 -9.32 -5.59 -12.47
C PHE A 136 -9.23 -4.19 -11.86
N ARG A 137 -9.08 -3.17 -12.71
CA ARG A 137 -9.07 -1.75 -12.29
C ARG A 137 -10.36 -1.35 -11.60
N LYS A 138 -11.52 -1.73 -12.16
CA LYS A 138 -12.82 -1.43 -11.58
C LYS A 138 -13.06 -2.23 -10.30
N ILE A 139 -12.57 -3.47 -10.26
CA ILE A 139 -12.65 -4.34 -9.09
C ILE A 139 -11.93 -3.72 -7.88
N ILE A 140 -10.68 -3.29 -8.04
CA ILE A 140 -9.94 -2.65 -6.95
C ILE A 140 -10.63 -1.36 -6.51
N LYS A 141 -11.06 -0.51 -7.45
CA LYS A 141 -11.74 0.75 -7.11
C LYS A 141 -12.99 0.52 -6.26
N LEU A 142 -13.85 -0.43 -6.66
CA LEU A 142 -15.01 -0.81 -5.87
C LEU A 142 -14.62 -1.39 -4.49
N GLY A 143 -13.55 -2.17 -4.44
CA GLY A 143 -13.00 -2.68 -3.18
C GLY A 143 -12.56 -1.57 -2.22
N LEU A 144 -11.92 -0.52 -2.75
CA LEU A 144 -11.47 0.64 -1.97
C LEU A 144 -12.64 1.51 -1.47
N GLU A 145 -13.70 1.67 -2.27
CA GLU A 145 -14.90 2.42 -1.88
C GLU A 145 -15.60 1.86 -0.62
N VAL A 146 -15.49 0.55 -0.37
CA VAL A 146 -16.11 -0.12 0.79
C VAL A 146 -15.19 -0.25 2.00
N ILE A 147 -14.00 0.36 1.98
CA ILE A 147 -13.10 0.42 3.12
C ILE A 147 -13.36 1.71 3.87
N SER A 148 -13.63 1.58 5.17
CA SER A 148 -13.93 2.72 6.02
C SER A 148 -12.66 3.28 6.68
N PRO A 149 -12.65 4.56 7.09
CA PRO A 149 -11.56 5.14 7.87
C PRO A 149 -11.24 4.35 9.15
N GLU A 150 -12.26 3.82 9.85
CA GLU A 150 -12.09 2.99 11.05
C GLU A 150 -11.37 1.68 10.76
N THR A 151 -11.49 1.17 9.53
CA THR A 151 -10.72 0.01 9.08
C THR A 151 -9.24 0.36 9.01
N LEU A 152 -8.89 1.49 8.39
CA LEU A 152 -7.50 1.96 8.29
C LEU A 152 -6.90 2.23 9.67
N GLU A 153 -7.66 2.90 10.54
CA GLU A 153 -7.25 3.19 11.92
C GLU A 153 -6.92 1.90 12.67
N ARG A 154 -7.79 0.89 12.59
CA ARG A 154 -7.56 -0.41 13.23
C ARG A 154 -6.31 -1.12 12.69
N LEU A 155 -6.05 -1.05 11.39
CA LEU A 155 -4.88 -1.66 10.78
C LEU A 155 -3.57 -1.06 11.31
N ILE A 156 -3.54 0.27 11.45
CA ILE A 156 -2.41 1.01 12.00
C ILE A 156 -2.28 0.77 13.52
N ALA A 157 -3.39 0.87 14.26
CA ALA A 157 -3.42 0.60 15.71
C ALA A 157 -3.01 -0.85 16.06
N GLY A 158 -3.09 -1.78 15.10
CA GLY A 158 -2.63 -3.14 15.24
C GLY A 158 -1.10 -3.32 15.20
N ILE A 159 -0.32 -2.34 14.72
CA ILE A 159 1.15 -2.46 14.58
C ILE A 159 1.81 -2.83 15.92
N PRO A 160 1.57 -2.13 17.06
CA PRO A 160 2.22 -2.48 18.32
C PRO A 160 1.91 -3.90 18.79
N GLY A 161 0.68 -4.38 18.54
CA GLY A 161 0.28 -5.75 18.87
C GLY A 161 1.05 -6.79 18.05
N ARG A 162 1.19 -6.53 16.74
CA ARG A 162 1.99 -7.38 15.84
C ARG A 162 3.47 -7.35 16.25
N SER A 163 4.06 -6.18 16.48
CA SER A 163 5.45 -6.05 16.94
C SER A 163 5.71 -6.84 18.23
N ARG A 164 4.82 -6.75 19.23
CA ARG A 164 4.92 -7.57 20.45
C ARG A 164 4.85 -9.07 20.16
N LYS A 165 4.02 -9.50 19.21
CA LYS A 165 3.92 -10.91 18.82
C LYS A 165 5.20 -11.39 18.12
N CYS A 166 5.77 -10.60 17.21
CA CYS A 166 7.07 -10.88 16.60
C CYS A 166 8.18 -11.04 17.65
N LEU A 167 8.22 -10.16 18.66
CA LEU A 167 9.17 -10.26 19.77
C LEU A 167 8.99 -11.54 20.60
N LYS A 168 7.74 -11.95 20.88
CA LYS A 168 7.44 -13.22 21.55
C LYS A 168 7.84 -14.45 20.73
N LEU A 169 7.84 -14.31 19.41
CA LEU A 169 8.30 -15.34 18.47
C LEU A 169 9.80 -15.22 18.15
N HIS A 170 10.59 -14.57 19.02
CA HIS A 170 12.04 -14.43 18.83
C HIS A 170 12.45 -13.80 17.50
N ARG A 171 11.67 -12.81 17.02
CA ARG A 171 11.86 -12.11 15.74
C ARG A 171 11.50 -12.95 14.50
N ASP A 172 10.71 -14.00 14.68
CA ASP A 172 10.13 -14.79 13.59
C ASP A 172 8.79 -14.21 13.09
N TYR A 173 8.32 -14.73 11.96
CA TYR A 173 7.12 -14.28 11.24
C TYR A 173 5.83 -14.48 12.03
N ILE A 174 4.93 -13.51 11.91
CA ILE A 174 3.60 -13.57 12.50
C ILE A 174 2.63 -14.25 11.51
N GLY A 175 2.56 -15.58 11.57
CA GLY A 175 1.61 -16.36 10.77
C GLY A 175 2.09 -16.63 9.34
N LYS A 176 1.16 -16.92 8.43
CA LYS A 176 1.50 -17.18 7.02
C LYS A 176 1.78 -15.84 6.33
N LEU A 177 2.94 -15.75 5.68
CA LEU A 177 3.24 -14.68 4.72
C LEU A 177 2.17 -14.73 3.62
N TYR A 178 1.30 -13.73 3.59
CA TYR A 178 0.51 -13.48 2.39
C TYR A 178 1.47 -12.88 1.36
N HIS A 179 2.11 -13.75 0.58
CA HIS A 179 2.59 -13.32 -0.71
C HIS A 179 1.34 -13.03 -1.54
N ILE A 180 0.94 -11.77 -1.59
CA ILE A 180 -0.08 -11.31 -2.51
C ILE A 180 0.58 -11.27 -3.89
N TYR A 181 0.81 -12.46 -4.45
CA TYR A 181 0.79 -12.64 -5.88
C TYR A 181 -0.70 -12.65 -6.24
N LEU A 182 -1.20 -11.52 -6.74
CA LEU A 182 -2.47 -11.52 -7.45
C LEU A 182 -2.18 -12.25 -8.77
N ASP A 183 -2.34 -13.57 -8.69
CA ASP A 183 -2.22 -14.53 -9.78
C ASP A 183 -3.31 -14.35 -10.84
#